data_AF-A0A2L2NTU4-F1
#
_entry.id   AF-A0A2L2NTU4-F1
#
_cell.length_a   1.000
_cell.length_b   1.000
_cell.length_c   1.000
_cell.angle_alpha   90.00
_cell.angle_beta   90.00
_cell.angle_gamma   90.00
#
_symmetry.space_group_name_H-M   'P 1'
#
loop_
_entity.id
_entity.type
_entity.pdbx_description
1 polymer ?
#
loop_
_entity_poly.entity_id
_entity_poly.type
_entity_poly.pdbx_seq_one_letter_code
_entity_poly.pdbx_strand_id
1 'polypeptide(L)'
;MDIYTPKVIETEEEYDRALAIAERLTFCKNRTPEDQALHKLIVTLIEAYEALNYPIDESVPVPPGLSAYQHCKSDRATLSYN
;
A
#
# COMPACT_ATOMS: atom_id res chain seq x y z
N MET A 1 -10.40 8.28 -22.28
CA MET A 1 -10.32 7.21 -21.27
C MET A 1 -9.27 6.27 -21.79
N ASP A 2 -8.06 6.35 -21.25
CA ASP A 2 -7.00 5.45 -21.69
C ASP A 2 -7.39 4.04 -21.27
N ILE A 3 -7.30 3.10 -22.21
CA ILE A 3 -7.56 1.70 -21.93
C ILE A 3 -6.44 1.24 -20.99
N TYR A 4 -6.78 1.05 -19.72
CA TYR A 4 -5.86 0.50 -18.74
C TYR A 4 -5.73 -1.00 -18.95
N THR A 5 -4.50 -1.45 -19.19
CA THR A 5 -4.18 -2.88 -19.26
C THR A 5 -3.50 -3.27 -17.95
N PRO A 6 -4.15 -4.10 -17.10
CA PRO A 6 -3.53 -4.60 -15.88
C PRO A 6 -2.24 -5.33 -16.19
N LYS A 7 -1.20 -5.04 -15.42
CA LYS A 7 0.10 -5.70 -15.47
C LYS A 7 0.70 -5.76 -14.06
N VAL A 8 1.72 -6.60 -13.90
CA VAL A 8 2.54 -6.59 -12.69
C VAL A 8 3.06 -5.16 -12.45
N ILE A 9 2.95 -4.68 -11.21
CA ILE A 9 3.38 -3.36 -10.80
C ILE A 9 4.84 -3.47 -10.39
N GLU A 10 5.73 -2.73 -11.04
CA GLU A 10 7.18 -2.76 -10.78
C GLU A 10 7.72 -1.41 -10.31
N THR A 11 6.97 -0.32 -10.56
CA THR A 11 7.39 1.06 -10.20
C THR A 11 6.30 1.81 -9.43
N GLU A 12 6.70 2.86 -8.70
CA GLU A 12 5.77 3.74 -7.97
C GLU A 12 4.78 4.43 -8.91
N GLU A 13 5.20 4.83 -10.11
CA GLU A 13 4.28 5.48 -11.07
C GLU A 13 3.21 4.51 -11.60
N GLU A 14 3.53 3.22 -11.67
CA GLU A 14 2.56 2.17 -12.01
C GLU A 14 1.59 1.91 -10.87
N TYR A 15 2.11 1.92 -9.64
CA TYR A 15 1.35 1.81 -8.41
C TYR A 15 0.34 2.97 -8.26
N ASP A 16 0.77 4.22 -8.45
CA ASP A 16 -0.09 5.41 -8.42
C ASP A 16 -1.22 5.33 -9.44
N ARG A 17 -0.92 4.87 -10.66
CA ARG A 17 -1.96 4.67 -11.69
C ARG A 17 -2.94 3.57 -11.30
N ALA A 18 -2.47 2.48 -10.73
CA ALA A 18 -3.32 1.39 -10.26
C ALA A 18 -4.25 1.88 -9.13
N LEU A 19 -3.74 2.65 -8.17
CA LEU A 19 -4.51 3.26 -7.09
C LEU A 19 -5.62 4.16 -7.61
N ALA A 20 -5.30 5.09 -8.52
CA ALA A 20 -6.29 6.01 -9.09
C ALA A 20 -7.46 5.26 -9.78
N ILE A 21 -7.16 4.12 -10.41
CA ILE A 21 -8.18 3.30 -11.08
C ILE A 21 -8.99 2.50 -10.06
N ALA A 22 -8.35 1.91 -9.04
CA ALA A 22 -9.02 1.20 -7.97
C ALA A 22 -9.98 2.12 -7.20
N GLU A 23 -9.54 3.35 -6.88
CA GLU A 23 -10.37 4.37 -6.23
C GLU A 23 -11.60 4.70 -7.08
N ARG A 24 -11.41 4.98 -8.38
CA ARG A 24 -12.52 5.24 -9.30
C ARG A 24 -13.51 4.08 -9.35
N LEU A 25 -13.03 2.84 -9.43
CA LEU A 25 -13.87 1.64 -9.46
C LEU A 25 -14.55 1.38 -8.10
N THR A 26 -13.95 1.81 -7.00
CA THR A 26 -14.56 1.73 -5.65
C THR A 26 -15.80 2.62 -5.55
N PHE A 27 -15.73 3.85 -6.09
CA PHE A 27 -16.83 4.82 -6.04
C PHE A 27 -17.78 4.76 -7.24
N CYS A 28 -17.54 3.88 -8.22
CA CYS A 28 -18.43 3.69 -9.35
C CYS A 28 -19.75 3.02 -8.91
N LYS A 29 -20.88 3.74 -9.05
CA LYS A 29 -22.20 3.27 -8.58
C LYS A 29 -22.74 2.08 -9.38
N ASN A 30 -22.48 2.02 -10.68
CA ASN A 30 -23.05 1.04 -11.61
C ASN A 30 -21.93 0.23 -12.27
N ARG A 31 -21.30 -0.68 -11.52
CA ARG A 31 -20.23 -1.54 -12.03
C ARG A 31 -20.77 -2.69 -12.84
N THR A 32 -20.24 -2.89 -14.04
CA THR A 32 -20.47 -4.12 -14.80
C THR A 32 -19.74 -5.31 -14.16
N PRO A 33 -20.06 -6.56 -14.51
CA PRO A 33 -19.29 -7.72 -14.07
C PRO A 33 -17.79 -7.60 -14.41
N GLU A 34 -17.47 -7.04 -15.58
CA GLU A 34 -16.10 -6.77 -16.03
C GLU A 34 -15.42 -5.74 -15.12
N ASP A 35 -16.11 -4.65 -14.76
CA ASP A 35 -15.58 -3.65 -13.81
C ASP A 35 -15.28 -4.28 -12.44
N GLN A 36 -16.13 -5.19 -11.96
CA GLN A 36 -15.92 -5.88 -10.69
C GLN A 36 -14.70 -6.82 -10.74
N ALA A 37 -14.58 -7.57 -11.83
CA ALA A 37 -13.44 -8.45 -12.05
C ALA A 37 -12.12 -7.66 -12.18
N LEU A 38 -12.15 -6.57 -12.94
CA LEU A 38 -11.03 -5.66 -13.10
C LEU A 38 -10.63 -5.02 -11.76
N HIS A 39 -11.61 -4.55 -10.99
CA HIS A 39 -11.36 -3.94 -9.69
C HIS A 39 -10.66 -4.93 -8.74
N LYS A 40 -11.17 -6.16 -8.64
CA LYS A 40 -10.56 -7.21 -7.83
C LYS A 40 -9.12 -7.50 -8.28
N LEU A 41 -8.88 -7.61 -9.58
CA LEU A 41 -7.55 -7.87 -10.12
C LEU A 41 -6.57 -6.73 -9.76
N ILE A 42 -6.98 -5.47 -9.91
CA ILE A 42 -6.15 -4.31 -9.60
C ILE A 42 -5.80 -4.28 -8.11
N VAL A 43 -6.77 -4.50 -7.22
CA VAL A 43 -6.51 -4.57 -5.77
C VAL A 43 -5.49 -5.65 -5.44
N THR A 44 -5.62 -6.85 -6.03
CA THR A 44 -4.64 -7.93 -5.82
C THR A 44 -3.23 -7.56 -6.28
N LEU A 45 -3.10 -6.80 -7.38
CA LEU A 45 -1.79 -6.35 -7.87
C LEU A 45 -1.18 -5.28 -6.95
N ILE A 46 -2.00 -4.37 -6.43
CA ILE A 46 -1.62 -3.35 -5.44
C ILE A 46 -1.10 -4.03 -4.17
N GLU A 47 -1.87 -4.95 -3.60
CA GLU A 47 -1.49 -5.69 -2.38
C GLU A 47 -0.18 -6.47 -2.57
N ALA A 48 0.02 -7.09 -3.74
CA ALA A 48 1.25 -7.80 -4.05
C ALA A 48 2.47 -6.86 -4.12
N TYR A 49 2.30 -5.66 -4.66
CA TYR A 49 3.33 -4.63 -4.67
C TYR A 49 3.61 -4.11 -3.26
N GLU A 50 2.57 -3.79 -2.48
CA GLU A 50 2.69 -3.30 -1.10
C GLU A 50 3.40 -4.30 -0.20
N ALA A 51 3.07 -5.60 -0.31
CA ALA A 51 3.71 -6.64 0.48
C ALA A 51 5.24 -6.73 0.26
N LEU A 52 5.72 -6.36 -0.93
CA LEU A 52 7.15 -6.36 -1.27
C LEU A 52 7.85 -5.04 -0.91
N ASN A 53 7.18 -3.90 -1.07
CA ASN A 53 7.79 -2.58 -0.95
C ASN A 53 7.51 -1.87 0.38
N TYR A 54 6.38 -2.18 1.02
CA TYR A 54 5.89 -1.57 2.25
C TYR A 54 5.53 -2.64 3.29
N PRO A 55 6.50 -3.45 3.77
CA PRO A 55 6.24 -4.43 4.80
C PRO A 55 5.75 -3.74 6.08
N ILE A 56 4.53 -4.06 6.50
CA ILE A 56 3.98 -3.58 7.77
C ILE A 56 4.50 -4.51 8.87
N ASP A 57 5.32 -3.97 9.78
CA ASP A 57 5.73 -4.69 10.97
C ASP A 57 4.51 -5.09 11.81
N GLU A 58 4.53 -6.29 12.40
CA GLU A 58 3.49 -6.73 13.31
C GLU A 58 3.33 -5.71 14.45
N SER A 59 2.13 -5.14 14.58
CA SER A 59 1.85 -4.20 15.65
C SER A 59 1.98 -4.93 16.99
N VAL A 60 2.94 -4.54 17.82
CA VAL A 60 3.03 -5.04 19.19
C VAL A 60 1.83 -4.45 19.96
N PRO A 61 0.96 -5.27 20.57
CA PRO A 61 -0.14 -4.75 21.38
C PRO A 61 0.42 -3.84 22.47
N VAL A 62 -0.01 -2.58 22.49
CA VAL A 62 0.38 -1.67 23.56
C VAL A 62 -0.24 -2.19 24.86
N PRO A 63 0.57 -2.56 25.87
CA PRO A 63 0.03 -3.03 27.14
C PRO A 63 -0.83 -1.93 27.77
N PRO A 64 -2.04 -2.25 28.28
CA PRO A 64 -2.87 -1.25 28.94
C PRO A 64 -2.15 -0.71 30.17
N GLY A 65 -1.83 0.59 30.17
CA GLY A 65 -1.15 1.29 31.28
C GLY A 65 0.13 2.03 30.93
N LEU A 66 0.66 1.91 29.70
CA LEU A 66 1.86 2.62 29.27
C LEU A 66 1.54 3.71 28.22
N SER A 67 0.87 4.78 28.64
CA SER A 67 0.60 5.96 27.78
C SER A 67 1.85 6.81 27.44
N ALA A 68 3.08 6.30 27.59
CA ALA A 68 4.29 7.15 27.62
C ALA A 68 5.51 6.68 26.80
N TYR A 69 5.35 5.75 25.85
CA TYR A 69 6.39 5.43 24.86
C TYR A 69 5.66 5.21 23.52
N GLN A 70 5.69 6.11 22.55
CA GLN A 70 6.86 6.43 21.74
C GLN A 70 6.98 7.95 21.46
N HIS A 71 7.78 8.59 22.31
CA HIS A 71 8.71 9.62 21.86
C HIS A 71 9.73 8.92 20.95
N CYS A 72 9.71 9.24 19.66
CA CYS A 72 10.74 8.86 18.69
C CYS A 72 12.14 9.03 19.31
N LYS A 73 12.79 7.91 19.61
CA LYS A 73 14.22 7.79 19.91
C LYS A 73 14.73 6.82 18.85
N SER A 74 15.67 7.15 17.99
CA SER A 74 16.79 8.08 18.21
C SER A 74 17.54 8.35 16.91
N ASP A 75 17.92 9.61 16.72
CA ASP A 75 19.25 9.95 16.23
C ASP A 75 20.31 9.14 16.99
N ARG A 76 20.88 8.09 16.37
CA ARG A 76 22.23 7.59 16.65
C ARG A 76 22.68 6.49 15.67
N ALA A 77 22.91 6.86 14.42
CA ALA A 77 24.09 6.30 13.74
C ALA A 77 25.29 6.96 14.43
N THR A 78 25.95 6.22 15.31
CA THR A 78 27.16 6.65 16.00
C THR A 78 28.30 6.75 15.01
N LEU A 79 29.06 7.84 15.11
CA LEU A 79 30.43 7.92 14.60
C LEU A 79 31.26 6.73 15.09
N SER A 80 32.05 6.19 14.15
CA SER A 80 33.36 5.52 14.30
C SER A 80 33.41 4.00 14.38
N TYR A 81 33.90 3.39 13.31
CA TYR A 81 35.09 2.52 13.40
C TYR A 81 35.97 2.64 12.13
N ASN A 82 37.18 3.18 12.35
CA ASN A 82 38.39 3.30 11.52
C ASN A 82 38.37 4.19 10.27
#